data_AF-A0A225UIB1-F1
#
_entry.id   AF-A0A225UIB1-F1
#
_cell.length_a   1.000
_cell.length_b   1.000
_cell.length_c   1.000
_cell.angle_alpha   90.00
_cell.angle_beta   90.00
_cell.angle_gamma   90.00
#
_symmetry.space_group_name_H-M   'P 1'
#
loop_
_entity.id
_entity.type
_entity.pdbx_description
1 polymer ?
#
loop_
_entity_poly.entity_id
_entity_poly.type
_entity_poly.pdbx_seq_one_letter_code
_entity_poly.pdbx_strand_id
1 'polypeptide(L)'
;MSNSSGSPHASQAGGTPHGSYAASDSSSDESTRELGPDDFFPNRCAVCATGIERPSIPPRPSVQVPAVGDPIPSVDALVQDATALEHDAHVLRSRLELTSALNAGLAAHASVLHEELDTLLDRAREGYDIGLDAVDRLSREVKRGTRLCASCVMKTRDSGPRPRVRLSGRRSTTTSA
;
A
#
# COMPACT_ATOMS: atom_id res chain seq x y z
N MET A 1 31.65 -58.76 25.07
CA MET A 1 31.43 -58.33 26.46
C MET A 1 30.54 -57.11 26.43
N SER A 2 29.33 -57.26 26.94
CA SER A 2 28.39 -56.19 27.26
C SER A 2 28.96 -55.31 28.37
N ASN A 3 28.47 -54.06 28.46
CA ASN A 3 27.84 -53.54 29.68
C ASN A 3 27.05 -52.27 29.37
N SER A 4 25.74 -52.41 29.55
CA SER A 4 24.74 -51.35 29.68
C SER A 4 24.58 -50.97 31.16
N SER A 5 24.31 -49.69 31.41
CA SER A 5 23.45 -49.16 32.50
C SER A 5 23.42 -47.63 32.29
N GLY A 6 22.32 -46.90 32.12
CA GLY A 6 20.96 -47.08 32.60
C GLY A 6 20.56 -45.79 33.34
N SER A 7 19.75 -44.93 32.68
CA SER A 7 18.67 -43.98 33.10
C SER A 7 18.35 -43.70 34.60
N PRO A 8 17.43 -42.76 35.00
CA PRO A 8 16.61 -41.77 34.25
C PRO A 8 16.33 -40.40 34.98
N HIS A 9 15.48 -39.56 34.35
CA HIS A 9 14.60 -38.48 34.87
C HIS A 9 15.14 -37.05 35.06
N ALA A 10 14.59 -36.10 34.29
CA ALA A 10 13.45 -35.29 34.73
C ALA A 10 12.83 -34.50 33.56
N SER A 11 11.51 -34.67 33.42
CA SER A 11 10.63 -34.04 32.45
C SER A 11 10.13 -32.68 32.95
N GLN A 12 10.09 -31.67 32.09
CA GLN A 12 9.04 -30.62 32.04
C GLN A 12 8.89 -30.27 30.54
N ALA A 13 7.83 -30.63 29.81
CA ALA A 13 6.39 -30.54 30.05
C ALA A 13 5.93 -29.10 30.29
N GLY A 14 5.73 -28.38 29.20
CA GLY A 14 4.94 -27.16 29.11
C GLY A 14 4.20 -27.17 27.77
N GLY A 15 3.23 -28.07 27.65
CA GLY A 15 2.32 -28.10 26.52
C GLY A 15 1.16 -27.13 26.75
N THR A 16 0.64 -26.56 25.66
CA THR A 16 -0.76 -26.75 25.30
C THR A 16 -0.89 -26.81 23.78
N PRO A 17 -1.46 -27.90 23.25
CA PRO A 17 -2.00 -27.99 21.90
C PRO A 17 -3.49 -27.63 21.94
N HIS A 18 -3.86 -26.51 21.34
CA HIS A 18 -5.22 -26.21 20.92
C HIS A 18 -5.10 -25.61 19.52
N GLY A 19 -5.67 -26.17 18.46
CA GLY A 19 -6.96 -26.83 18.41
C GLY A 19 -7.86 -25.99 17.52
N SER A 20 -8.38 -26.64 16.48
CA SER A 20 -9.56 -26.24 15.73
C SER A 20 -9.32 -25.25 14.57
N TYR A 21 -9.31 -25.83 13.37
CA TYR A 21 -9.89 -25.22 12.18
C TYR A 21 -11.36 -24.89 12.49
N ALA A 22 -11.61 -23.72 13.06
CA ALA A 22 -12.96 -23.17 13.08
C ALA A 22 -13.18 -22.51 11.73
N ALA A 23 -14.08 -23.07 10.92
CA ALA A 23 -14.80 -22.31 9.92
C ALA A 23 -15.38 -21.08 10.64
N SER A 24 -14.79 -19.93 10.41
CA SER A 24 -15.35 -18.67 10.88
C SER A 24 -16.36 -18.26 9.83
N ASP A 25 -17.63 -18.42 10.17
CA ASP A 25 -18.70 -17.63 9.60
C ASP A 25 -18.34 -16.16 9.83
N SER A 26 -17.71 -15.52 8.83
CA SER A 26 -17.48 -14.09 8.85
C SER A 26 -18.81 -13.40 8.59
N SER A 27 -19.51 -13.14 9.69
CA SER A 27 -20.44 -12.02 9.83
C SER A 27 -19.84 -10.79 9.16
N SER A 28 -20.56 -10.27 8.18
CA SER A 28 -20.25 -9.04 7.46
C SER A 28 -20.28 -7.84 8.40
N ASP A 29 -19.17 -7.60 9.09
CA ASP A 29 -18.83 -6.27 9.58
C ASP A 29 -17.69 -5.74 8.70
N GLU A 30 -18.07 -4.77 7.88
CA GLU A 30 -17.23 -3.89 7.07
C GLU A 30 -16.27 -3.11 7.98
N SER A 31 -15.26 -3.81 8.51
CA SER A 31 -14.13 -3.16 9.14
C SER A 31 -13.18 -2.75 8.03
N THR A 32 -13.18 -1.44 7.75
CA THR A 32 -12.07 -0.72 7.15
C THR A 32 -10.80 -1.06 7.93
N ARG A 33 -10.13 -2.13 7.51
CA ARG A 33 -8.75 -2.41 7.88
C ARG A 33 -7.90 -1.33 7.22
N GLU A 34 -7.79 -0.19 7.91
CA GLU A 34 -6.83 0.86 7.59
C GLU A 34 -5.46 0.22 7.47
N LEU A 35 -4.90 0.25 6.27
CA LEU A 35 -3.52 -0.17 6.06
C LEU A 35 -2.61 0.81 6.79
N GLY A 36 -1.92 0.32 7.81
CA GLY A 36 -1.00 1.10 8.61
C GLY A 36 0.27 1.42 7.83
N PRO A 37 1.03 2.45 8.22
CA PRO A 37 2.31 2.79 7.60
C PRO A 37 3.36 1.65 7.67
N ASP A 38 3.14 0.68 8.55
CA ASP A 38 3.95 -0.54 8.67
C ASP A 38 3.56 -1.64 7.66
N ASP A 39 2.45 -1.53 6.94
CA ASP A 39 2.06 -2.52 5.91
C ASP A 39 2.85 -2.35 4.61
N PHE A 40 3.51 -1.20 4.45
CA PHE A 40 4.42 -0.90 3.35
C PHE A 40 5.86 -0.98 3.85
N PHE A 41 6.44 -2.19 3.84
CA PHE A 41 7.88 -2.36 3.94
C PHE A 41 8.49 -2.46 2.52
N PRO A 42 8.81 -1.33 1.84
CA PRO A 42 9.37 -1.34 0.48
C PRO A 42 10.73 -2.06 0.38
N ASN A 43 11.33 -2.40 1.51
CA ASN A 43 12.69 -2.94 1.61
C ASN A 43 12.72 -4.45 1.90
N ARG A 44 11.56 -5.10 2.04
CA ARG A 44 11.47 -6.54 2.31
C ARG A 44 10.56 -7.19 1.29
N CYS A 45 11.15 -7.86 0.31
CA CYS A 45 10.40 -8.79 -0.52
C CYS A 45 9.78 -9.85 0.41
N ALA A 46 8.45 -9.98 0.41
CA ALA A 46 7.75 -10.95 1.24
C ALA A 46 8.27 -12.38 1.03
N VAL A 47 8.69 -12.72 -0.20
CA VAL A 47 9.33 -13.99 -0.55
C VAL A 47 10.69 -14.17 0.14
N CYS A 48 11.49 -13.09 0.24
CA CYS A 48 12.76 -13.12 0.97
C CYS A 48 12.54 -13.16 2.50
N ALA A 49 11.45 -12.60 3.00
CA ALA A 49 11.11 -12.58 4.42
C ALA A 49 10.55 -13.92 4.92
N THR A 50 9.86 -14.68 4.05
CA THR A 50 9.34 -16.03 4.37
C THR A 50 10.41 -17.11 4.32
N GLY A 51 11.66 -16.78 3.98
CA GLY A 51 12.74 -17.75 3.85
C GLY A 51 12.57 -18.71 2.67
N ILE A 52 11.69 -18.39 1.71
CA ILE A 52 11.53 -19.20 0.51
C ILE A 52 12.78 -19.03 -0.34
N GLU A 53 13.58 -20.08 -0.37
CA GLU A 53 14.82 -20.13 -1.13
C GLU A 53 14.51 -19.86 -2.62
N ARG A 54 15.32 -19.00 -3.25
CA ARG A 54 15.16 -18.68 -4.67
C ARG A 54 15.25 -20.00 -5.46
N PRO A 55 14.29 -20.30 -6.37
CA PRO A 55 14.39 -21.48 -7.20
C PRO A 55 15.72 -21.47 -7.96
N SER A 56 16.63 -22.39 -7.61
CA SER A 56 17.89 -22.55 -8.33
C SER A 56 17.60 -23.17 -9.68
N ILE A 57 18.29 -22.66 -10.71
CA ILE A 57 18.41 -23.37 -11.99
C ILE A 57 19.04 -24.72 -11.65
N PRO A 58 18.36 -25.86 -11.93
CA PRO A 58 18.96 -27.15 -11.71
C PRO A 58 20.21 -27.27 -12.61
N PRO A 59 21.26 -27.95 -12.13
CA PRO A 59 22.42 -28.23 -12.97
C PRO A 59 21.95 -28.90 -14.26
N ARG A 60 22.66 -28.63 -15.37
CA ARG A 60 22.33 -29.23 -16.65
C ARG A 60 22.26 -30.76 -16.48
N PRO A 61 21.28 -31.44 -17.12
CA PRO A 61 21.23 -32.89 -17.12
C PRO A 61 22.59 -33.45 -17.50
N SER A 62 23.09 -34.41 -16.72
CA SER A 62 24.45 -34.93 -16.85
C SER A 62 24.64 -35.90 -18.03
N VAL A 63 23.68 -35.95 -18.96
CA VAL A 63 23.72 -36.83 -20.12
C VAL A 63 24.90 -36.42 -20.98
N GLN A 64 25.97 -37.24 -20.95
CA GLN A 64 27.12 -37.05 -21.81
C GLN A 64 26.75 -37.54 -23.19
N VAL A 65 26.71 -36.63 -24.16
CA VAL A 65 26.57 -37.00 -25.57
C VAL A 65 27.94 -37.48 -26.05
N PRO A 66 28.08 -38.75 -26.46
CA PRO A 66 29.36 -39.25 -26.96
C PRO A 66 29.82 -38.45 -28.17
N ALA A 67 31.11 -38.09 -28.20
CA ALA A 67 31.72 -37.42 -29.33
C ALA A 67 31.86 -38.38 -30.52
N VAL A 68 32.05 -37.80 -31.71
CA VAL A 68 32.29 -38.60 -32.92
C VAL A 68 33.59 -39.39 -32.75
N GLY A 69 33.48 -40.72 -32.73
CA GLY A 69 34.61 -41.64 -32.53
C GLY A 69 34.66 -42.29 -31.15
N ASP A 70 33.79 -41.88 -30.21
CA ASP A 70 33.67 -42.55 -28.91
C ASP A 70 33.06 -43.95 -29.05
N PRO A 71 33.44 -44.91 -28.19
CA PRO A 71 32.79 -46.22 -28.14
C PRO A 71 31.28 -46.07 -27.89
N ILE A 72 30.47 -46.82 -28.64
CA ILE A 72 29.01 -46.79 -28.49
C ILE A 72 28.65 -47.32 -27.08
N PRO A 73 27.87 -46.57 -26.29
CA PRO A 73 27.41 -47.03 -24.98
C PRO A 73 26.61 -48.33 -25.08
N SER A 74 26.69 -49.17 -24.05
CA SER A 74 25.85 -50.37 -24.00
C SER A 74 24.37 -49.99 -23.90
N VAL A 75 23.49 -50.91 -24.32
CA VAL A 75 22.04 -50.72 -24.21
C VAL A 75 21.64 -50.44 -22.75
N ASP A 76 22.24 -51.14 -21.79
CA ASP A 76 21.96 -50.93 -20.36
C ASP A 76 22.35 -49.52 -19.90
N ALA A 77 23.49 -48.99 -20.37
CA ALA A 77 23.91 -47.63 -20.07
C ALA A 77 22.92 -46.60 -20.66
N LEU A 78 22.48 -46.82 -21.91
CA LEU A 78 21.48 -45.95 -22.54
C LEU A 78 20.12 -45.99 -21.83
N VAL A 79 19.70 -47.15 -21.33
CA VAL A 79 18.44 -47.29 -20.56
C VAL A 79 18.54 -46.57 -19.22
N GLN A 80 19.69 -46.64 -18.54
CA GLN A 80 19.94 -45.90 -17.30
C GLN A 80 19.89 -44.39 -17.53
N ASP A 81 20.56 -43.91 -18.58
CA ASP A 81 20.56 -42.49 -18.95
C ASP A 81 19.16 -42.00 -19.33
N ALA A 82 18.40 -42.79 -20.09
CA ALA A 82 17.02 -42.46 -20.46
C ALA A 82 16.12 -42.34 -19.23
N THR A 83 16.24 -43.30 -18.29
CA THR A 83 15.45 -43.29 -17.04
C THR A 83 15.79 -42.08 -16.17
N ALA A 84 17.08 -41.72 -16.08
CA ALA A 84 17.52 -40.52 -15.37
C ALA A 84 16.97 -39.24 -16.02
N LEU A 85 17.00 -39.15 -17.35
CA LEU A 85 16.49 -38.00 -18.09
C LEU A 85 14.96 -37.87 -17.97
N GLU A 86 14.22 -38.97 -17.96
CA GLU A 86 12.77 -38.97 -17.70
C GLU A 86 12.45 -38.44 -16.31
N HIS A 87 13.22 -38.86 -15.29
CA HIS A 87 13.06 -38.36 -13.93
C HIS A 87 13.33 -36.85 -13.85
N ASP A 88 14.42 -36.38 -14.44
CA ASP A 88 14.77 -34.95 -14.47
C ASP A 88 13.72 -34.11 -15.21
N ALA A 89 13.21 -34.61 -16.34
CA ALA A 89 12.16 -33.96 -17.10
C ALA A 89 10.87 -33.84 -16.29
N HIS A 90 10.51 -34.88 -15.53
CA HIS A 90 9.36 -34.84 -14.64
C HIS A 90 9.54 -33.79 -13.53
N VAL A 91 10.70 -33.76 -12.86
CA VAL A 91 11.00 -32.77 -11.81
C VAL A 91 10.93 -31.34 -12.36
N LEU A 92 11.51 -31.10 -13.54
CA LEU A 92 11.47 -29.81 -14.22
C LEU A 92 10.03 -29.39 -14.53
N ARG A 93 9.20 -30.32 -15.01
CA ARG A 93 7.80 -30.05 -15.32
C ARG A 93 7.01 -29.65 -14.08
N SER A 94 7.14 -30.40 -12.97
CA SER A 94 6.48 -30.06 -11.72
C SER A 94 6.91 -28.70 -11.17
N ARG A 95 8.21 -28.35 -11.28
CA ARG A 95 8.71 -27.03 -10.87
C ARG A 95 8.17 -25.89 -11.74
N LEU A 96 8.07 -26.12 -13.05
CA LEU A 96 7.49 -25.14 -13.97
C LEU A 96 6.02 -24.88 -13.65
N GLU A 97 5.25 -25.95 -13.40
CA GLU A 97 3.84 -25.86 -13.01
C GLU A 97 3.67 -25.07 -11.71
N LEU A 98 4.47 -25.37 -10.68
CA LEU A 98 4.45 -24.62 -9.42
C LEU A 98 4.79 -23.14 -9.63
N THR A 99 5.84 -22.84 -10.39
CA THR A 99 6.27 -21.46 -10.65
C THR A 99 5.22 -20.69 -11.46
N SER A 100 4.58 -21.35 -12.42
CA SER A 100 3.47 -20.79 -13.19
C SER A 100 2.29 -20.45 -12.29
N ALA A 101 1.90 -21.35 -11.40
CA ALA A 101 0.81 -21.13 -10.44
C ALA A 101 1.13 -19.97 -9.47
N LEU A 102 2.35 -19.89 -8.95
CA LEU A 102 2.79 -18.79 -8.09
C LEU A 102 2.78 -17.44 -8.83
N ASN A 103 3.26 -17.40 -10.06
CA ASN A 103 3.24 -16.18 -10.88
C ASN A 103 1.81 -15.74 -11.20
N ALA A 104 0.91 -16.68 -11.50
CA ALA A 104 -0.50 -16.38 -11.72
C ALA A 104 -1.17 -15.82 -10.45
N GLY A 105 -0.87 -16.40 -9.29
CA GLY A 105 -1.35 -15.90 -8.00
C GLY A 105 -0.84 -14.50 -7.68
N LEU A 106 0.46 -14.23 -7.93
CA LEU A 106 1.03 -12.90 -7.76
C LEU A 106 0.41 -11.88 -8.70
N ALA A 107 0.17 -12.24 -9.97
CA ALA A 107 -0.51 -11.38 -10.92
C ALA A 107 -1.94 -11.05 -10.48
N ALA A 108 -2.71 -12.06 -10.04
CA ALA A 108 -4.06 -11.84 -9.52
C ALA A 108 -4.07 -10.93 -8.29
N HIS A 109 -3.13 -11.11 -7.36
CA HIS A 109 -3.01 -10.24 -6.19
C HIS A 109 -2.65 -8.80 -6.56
N ALA A 110 -1.71 -8.62 -7.49
CA ALA A 110 -1.35 -7.30 -8.00
C ALA A 110 -2.55 -6.61 -8.67
N SER A 111 -3.38 -7.35 -9.41
CA SER A 111 -4.61 -6.79 -9.98
C SER A 111 -5.60 -6.31 -8.92
N VAL A 112 -5.83 -7.07 -7.85
CA VAL A 112 -6.72 -6.63 -6.75
C VAL A 112 -6.20 -5.35 -6.10
N LEU A 113 -4.90 -5.29 -5.81
CA LEU A 113 -4.28 -4.09 -5.25
C LEU A 113 -4.38 -2.88 -6.19
N HIS A 114 -4.31 -3.11 -7.50
CA HIS A 114 -4.45 -2.05 -8.49
C HIS A 114 -5.85 -1.44 -8.47
N GLU A 115 -6.90 -2.27 -8.46
CA GLU A 115 -8.31 -1.81 -8.38
C GLU A 115 -8.59 -1.06 -7.07
N GLU A 116 -8.02 -1.53 -5.95
CA GLU A 116 -8.16 -0.87 -4.65
C GLU A 116 -7.47 0.51 -4.65
N LEU A 117 -6.28 0.59 -5.24
CA LEU A 117 -5.55 1.86 -5.38
C LEU A 117 -6.29 2.84 -6.29
N ASP A 118 -6.89 2.38 -7.39
CA ASP A 118 -7.70 3.22 -8.27
C ASP A 118 -8.94 3.76 -7.52
N THR A 119 -9.60 2.91 -6.73
CA THR A 119 -10.72 3.32 -5.87
C THR A 119 -10.30 4.38 -4.86
N LEU A 120 -9.12 4.24 -4.25
CA LEU A 120 -8.58 5.22 -3.32
C LEU A 120 -8.27 6.55 -4.01
N LEU A 121 -7.67 6.51 -5.20
CA LEU A 121 -7.37 7.70 -5.99
C LEU A 121 -8.63 8.45 -6.40
N ASP A 122 -9.69 7.74 -6.79
CA ASP A 122 -10.95 8.36 -7.15
C ASP A 122 -11.60 9.07 -5.96
N ARG A 123 -11.63 8.43 -4.78
CA ARG A 123 -12.10 9.11 -3.54
C ARG A 123 -11.24 10.33 -3.19
N ALA A 124 -9.93 10.24 -3.37
CA ALA A 124 -9.03 11.35 -3.10
C ALA A 124 -9.30 12.54 -4.05
N ARG A 125 -9.55 12.26 -5.33
CA ARG A 125 -9.94 13.27 -6.33
C ARG A 125 -11.28 13.91 -5.98
N GLU A 126 -12.29 13.12 -5.64
CA GLU A 126 -13.59 13.63 -5.20
C GLU A 126 -13.44 14.56 -3.98
N GLY A 127 -12.66 14.13 -2.97
CA GLY A 127 -12.39 14.94 -1.79
C GLY A 127 -11.66 16.25 -2.12
N TYR A 128 -10.72 16.22 -3.06
CA TYR A 128 -10.03 17.42 -3.55
C TYR A 128 -10.98 18.39 -4.26
N ASP A 129 -11.87 17.89 -5.12
CA ASP A 129 -12.85 18.70 -5.84
C ASP A 129 -13.87 19.34 -4.89
N ILE A 130 -14.35 18.59 -3.89
CA ILE A 130 -15.19 19.12 -2.80
C ILE A 130 -14.46 20.22 -2.05
N GLY A 131 -13.18 20.00 -1.72
CA GLY A 131 -12.34 21.00 -1.05
C GLY A 131 -12.18 22.28 -1.87
N LEU A 132 -11.95 22.15 -3.18
CA LEU A 132 -11.86 23.29 -4.09
C LEU A 132 -13.16 24.10 -4.15
N ASP A 133 -14.32 23.44 -4.23
CA ASP A 133 -15.61 24.15 -4.25
C ASP A 133 -15.86 24.88 -2.91
N ALA A 134 -15.54 24.25 -1.79
CA ALA A 134 -15.64 24.88 -0.47
C ALA A 134 -14.77 26.14 -0.36
N VAL A 135 -13.51 26.07 -0.85
CA VAL A 135 -12.59 27.22 -0.88
C VAL A 135 -13.11 28.32 -1.79
N ASP A 136 -13.61 28.00 -2.99
CA ASP A 136 -14.15 28.99 -3.90
C ASP A 136 -15.42 29.67 -3.34
N ARG A 137 -16.30 28.89 -2.70
CA ARG A 137 -17.47 29.42 -1.99
C ARG A 137 -17.07 30.40 -0.90
N LEU A 138 -16.12 30.02 -0.04
CA LEU A 138 -15.60 30.90 1.02
C LEU A 138 -14.95 32.16 0.44
N SER A 139 -14.19 32.03 -0.65
CA SER A 139 -13.59 33.16 -1.36
C SER A 139 -14.65 34.15 -1.85
N ARG A 140 -15.76 33.65 -2.41
CA ARG A 140 -16.90 34.48 -2.83
C ARG A 140 -17.58 35.16 -1.64
N GLU A 141 -17.75 34.48 -0.52
CA GLU A 141 -18.33 35.05 0.71
C GLU A 141 -17.46 36.15 1.31
N VAL A 142 -16.15 35.93 1.43
CA VAL A 142 -15.18 36.95 1.89
C VAL A 142 -15.20 38.18 0.98
N LYS A 143 -15.22 37.98 -0.35
CA LYS A 143 -15.34 39.07 -1.34
C LYS A 143 -16.67 39.84 -1.24
N ARG A 144 -17.75 39.20 -0.81
CA ARG A 144 -19.04 39.88 -0.57
C ARG A 144 -19.00 40.66 0.75
N GLY A 145 -18.52 40.04 1.83
CA GLY A 145 -18.39 40.68 3.14
C GLY A 145 -17.51 41.92 3.09
N THR A 146 -16.36 41.85 2.40
CA THR A 146 -15.49 43.00 2.17
C THR A 146 -16.17 44.13 1.39
N ARG A 147 -16.92 43.82 0.32
CA ARG A 147 -17.71 44.82 -0.42
C ARG A 147 -18.80 45.47 0.43
N LEU A 148 -19.52 44.67 1.22
CA LEU A 148 -20.57 45.17 2.12
C LEU A 148 -19.97 46.06 3.23
N CYS A 149 -18.85 45.64 3.82
CA CYS A 149 -18.12 46.47 4.80
C CYS A 149 -17.67 47.80 4.19
N ALA A 150 -17.09 47.78 2.99
CA ALA A 150 -16.69 49.01 2.29
C ALA A 150 -17.89 49.95 2.05
N SER A 151 -19.04 49.41 1.63
CA SER A 151 -20.28 50.18 1.45
C SER A 151 -20.77 50.81 2.76
N CYS A 152 -20.78 50.06 3.87
CA CYS A 152 -21.16 50.58 5.19
C CYS A 152 -20.22 51.70 5.66
N VAL A 153 -18.90 51.56 5.44
CA VAL A 153 -17.91 52.60 5.79
C VAL A 153 -18.10 53.86 4.94
N MET A 154 -18.43 53.74 3.66
CA MET A 154 -18.70 54.91 2.82
C MET A 154 -20.01 55.60 3.21
N LYS A 155 -21.05 54.84 3.56
CA LYS A 155 -22.35 55.39 3.96
C LYS A 155 -22.33 56.09 5.32
N THR A 156 -21.49 55.65 6.25
CA THR A 156 -21.27 56.33 7.54
C THR A 156 -20.46 57.62 7.41
N ARG A 157 -19.55 57.72 6.42
CA ARG A 157 -18.84 58.97 6.10
C ARG A 157 -19.75 60.04 5.51
N ASP A 158 -20.76 59.66 4.73
CA ASP A 158 -21.68 60.60 4.09
C ASP A 158 -22.81 61.08 5.03
N SER A 159 -23.04 60.37 6.15
CA SER A 159 -24.08 60.67 7.16
C SER A 159 -23.55 61.29 8.46
N GLY A 160 -22.25 61.54 8.57
CA GLY A 160 -21.66 62.25 9.71
C GLY A 160 -22.08 63.74 9.75
N PRO A 161 -22.28 64.34 10.94
CA PRO A 161 -22.72 65.72 11.06
C PRO A 161 -21.67 66.66 10.46
N ARG A 162 -22.04 67.37 9.38
CA ARG A 162 -21.20 68.44 8.81
C ARG A 162 -20.94 69.48 9.91
N PRO A 163 -19.68 69.80 10.26
CA PRO A 163 -19.41 70.86 11.20
C PRO A 163 -19.91 72.18 10.61
N ARG A 164 -20.97 72.75 11.20
CA ARG A 164 -21.44 74.09 10.88
C ARG A 164 -20.36 75.07 11.34
N VAL A 165 -19.54 75.54 10.40
CA VAL A 165 -18.65 76.68 10.63
C VAL A 165 -19.53 77.92 10.85
N ARG A 166 -19.73 78.32 12.10
CA ARG A 166 -20.36 79.60 12.46
C ARG A 166 -19.35 80.72 12.20
N LEU A 167 -19.47 81.40 11.05
CA LEU A 167 -18.82 82.70 10.83
C LEU A 167 -19.47 83.73 11.78
N SER A 168 -18.84 83.96 12.93
CA SER A 168 -19.21 85.06 13.83
C SER A 168 -18.73 86.38 13.24
N GLY A 169 -19.64 87.13 12.63
CA GLY A 169 -19.40 88.52 12.25
C GLY A 169 -19.25 89.40 13.48
N ARG A 170 -18.03 89.85 13.76
CA ARG A 170 -17.75 90.96 14.70
C ARG A 170 -18.32 92.24 14.10
N ARG A 171 -19.31 92.84 14.76
CA ARG A 171 -19.79 94.19 14.46
C ARG A 171 -19.06 95.16 15.39
N SER A 172 -18.20 96.01 14.81
CA SER A 172 -17.44 97.03 15.53
C SER A 172 -18.37 98.13 16.05
N THR A 173 -18.14 98.50 17.31
CA THR A 173 -18.76 99.63 18.03
C THR A 173 -18.31 100.96 17.43
N THR A 174 -19.25 101.88 17.21
CA THR A 174 -18.98 103.32 17.09
C THR A 174 -19.79 104.03 18.17
N THR A 175 -19.06 104.65 19.11
CA THR A 175 -19.58 105.56 20.14
C THR A 175 -19.35 106.97 19.62
N SER A 176 -20.43 107.75 19.47
CA SER A 176 -20.36 109.21 19.26
C SER A 176 -20.68 109.90 20.58
N ALA A 177 -19.97 111.01 20.80
CA ALA A 177 -20.06 111.93 21.93
C ALA A 177 -21.45 112.56 22.12
#